data_AF-A0A7S3F1N3-F1
#
_entry.id   AF-A0A7S3F1N3-F1
#
_cell.length_a   1.000
_cell.length_b   1.000
_cell.length_c   1.000
_cell.angle_alpha   90.00
_cell.angle_beta   90.00
_cell.angle_gamma   90.00
#
_symmetry.space_group_name_H-M   'P 1'
#
loop_
_entity.id
_entity.type
_entity.pdbx_description
1 polymer ?
#
loop_
_entity_poly.entity_id
_entity_poly.type
_entity_poly.pdbx_seq_one_letter_code
_entity_poly.pdbx_strand_id
1 'polypeptide(L)'
;ACFLVASAAQAISIASLVNPSPLSLVPGFETDGSAPLGVKRDDRLKLSPSGLTRITRHPLILPVVPWGGANALLAGGHAADYTLFLGLAAYAIAGCYAQDLRVVASNQVGTVFDEGALGTFYRDTSFLPFRAIAEGRQSLEDVAREVPFAALGVGLVLGGTIEWATLQWWIGADGPPGL
;
A
#
# COMPACT_ATOMS: atom_id res chain seq x y z
N ALA A 1 9.69 -8.93 -16.35
CA ALA A 1 8.24 -8.88 -15.96
C ALA A 1 7.96 -9.11 -14.46
N CYS A 2 8.13 -10.31 -13.87
CA CYS A 2 7.79 -10.55 -12.44
C CYS A 2 8.59 -9.66 -11.47
N PHE A 3 9.88 -9.46 -11.74
CA PHE A 3 10.74 -8.57 -10.95
C PHE A 3 10.19 -7.13 -10.90
N LEU A 4 9.70 -6.63 -12.05
CA LEU A 4 9.06 -5.32 -12.14
C LEU A 4 7.77 -5.25 -11.33
N VAL A 5 6.95 -6.31 -11.37
CA VAL A 5 5.72 -6.39 -10.57
C VAL A 5 6.04 -6.37 -9.07
N ALA A 6 6.99 -7.18 -8.62
CA ALA A 6 7.43 -7.20 -7.23
C ALA A 6 8.01 -5.84 -6.79
N SER A 7 8.89 -5.26 -7.61
CA SER A 7 9.48 -3.93 -7.35
C SER A 7 8.42 -2.83 -7.29
N ALA A 8 7.46 -2.83 -8.22
CA ALA A 8 6.39 -1.84 -8.26
C ALA A 8 5.43 -2.02 -7.07
N ALA A 9 5.14 -3.25 -6.65
CA ALA A 9 4.34 -3.51 -5.47
C ALA A 9 5.00 -2.92 -4.20
N GLN A 10 6.30 -3.15 -4.02
CA GLN A 10 7.06 -2.52 -2.94
C GLN A 10 7.05 -0.98 -3.05
N ALA A 11 7.20 -0.44 -4.27
CA ALA A 11 7.14 1.00 -4.50
C ALA A 11 5.80 1.61 -4.08
N ILE A 12 4.68 0.94 -4.37
CA ILE A 12 3.34 1.36 -3.95
C ILE A 12 3.21 1.34 -2.42
N SER A 13 3.69 0.27 -1.76
CA SER A 13 3.70 0.18 -0.30
C SER A 13 4.50 1.32 0.33
N ILE A 14 5.71 1.60 -0.18
CA ILE A 14 6.58 2.68 0.30
C ILE A 14 5.93 4.05 0.06
N ALA A 15 5.42 4.30 -1.15
CA ALA A 15 4.77 5.57 -1.49
C ALA A 15 3.50 5.81 -0.67
N SER A 16 2.79 4.75 -0.28
CA SER A 16 1.61 4.86 0.59
C SER A 16 1.92 5.39 1.99
N LEU A 17 3.19 5.38 2.42
CA LEU A 17 3.60 5.94 3.71
C LEU A 17 3.50 7.47 3.74
N VAL A 18 3.55 8.13 2.58
CA VAL A 18 3.37 9.59 2.45
C VAL A 18 1.91 9.98 2.68
N ASN A 19 0.99 9.08 2.32
CA ASN A 19 -0.45 9.29 2.47
C ASN A 19 -1.10 8.04 3.09
N PRO A 20 -0.90 7.84 4.39
CA PRO A 20 -1.29 6.61 5.05
C PRO A 20 -2.81 6.53 5.20
N SER A 21 -3.34 5.34 4.94
CA SER A 21 -4.73 4.99 5.26
C SER A 21 -5.00 5.14 6.77
N PRO A 22 -6.22 5.48 7.19
CA PRO A 22 -6.59 5.53 8.61
C PRO A 22 -6.56 4.14 9.27
N LEU A 23 -6.45 3.08 8.46
CA LEU A 23 -6.28 1.70 8.89
C LEU A 23 -4.81 1.33 9.16
N SER A 24 -3.88 2.20 8.75
CA SER A 24 -2.46 2.08 9.04
C SER A 24 -2.12 2.68 10.40
N LEU A 25 -1.11 2.11 11.06
CA LEU A 25 -0.51 2.68 12.27
C LEU A 25 0.41 3.88 11.98
N VAL A 26 0.72 4.13 10.71
CA VAL A 26 1.60 5.23 10.27
C VAL A 26 0.90 6.56 10.52
N PRO A 27 1.47 7.50 11.31
CA PRO A 27 0.89 8.82 11.55
C PRO A 27 0.78 9.68 10.29
N GLY A 28 -0.19 10.60 10.27
CA GLY A 28 -0.32 11.62 9.23
C GLY A 28 0.54 12.83 9.56
N PHE A 29 1.12 13.48 8.55
CA PHE A 29 2.02 14.61 8.72
C PHE A 29 1.70 15.72 7.71
N GLU A 30 1.73 16.96 8.19
CA GLU A 30 1.64 18.18 7.38
C GLU A 30 2.89 19.03 7.54
N THR A 31 3.22 19.82 6.52
CA THR A 31 4.30 20.80 6.58
C THR A 31 3.88 21.98 7.45
N ASP A 32 4.67 22.29 8.47
CA ASP A 32 4.43 23.41 9.39
C ASP A 32 5.76 24.12 9.67
N GLY A 33 5.91 25.35 9.17
CA GLY A 33 7.12 26.14 9.32
C GLY A 33 7.43 26.54 10.78
N SER A 34 6.48 26.37 11.70
CA SER A 34 6.67 26.61 13.13
C SER A 34 7.14 25.37 13.91
N ALA A 35 7.11 24.18 13.30
CA ALA A 35 7.53 22.94 13.94
C ALA A 35 9.06 22.75 13.88
N PRO A 36 9.70 22.12 14.89
CA PRO A 36 11.17 21.96 14.96
C PRO A 36 11.83 21.26 13.77
N LEU A 37 11.07 20.43 13.04
CA LEU A 37 11.52 19.72 11.84
C LEU A 37 10.75 20.16 10.58
N GLY A 38 10.02 21.27 10.64
CA GLY A 38 9.16 21.73 9.54
C GLY A 38 7.93 20.85 9.29
N VAL A 39 7.63 19.91 10.19
CA VAL A 39 6.58 18.90 10.06
C VAL A 39 5.81 18.76 11.38
N LYS A 40 4.49 18.73 11.29
CA LYS A 40 3.57 18.53 12.41
C LYS A 40 2.69 17.32 12.15
N ARG A 41 2.40 16.55 13.20
CA ARG A 41 1.49 15.40 13.12
C ARG A 41 0.04 15.89 13.01
N ASP A 42 -0.66 15.44 11.98
CA ASP A 42 -2.11 15.57 11.86
C ASP A 42 -2.71 14.27 11.28
N ASP A 43 -3.37 13.50 12.13
CA ASP A 43 -3.98 12.23 11.73
C ASP A 43 -5.33 12.42 11.02
N ARG A 44 -5.93 13.62 11.07
CA ARG A 44 -7.20 13.90 10.36
C ARG A 44 -7.05 13.80 8.85
N LEU A 45 -5.85 14.07 8.34
CA LEU A 45 -5.51 13.98 6.93
C LEU A 45 -5.82 12.60 6.33
N LYS A 46 -5.71 11.53 7.14
CA LYS A 46 -5.97 10.16 6.70
C LYS A 46 -7.42 9.88 6.36
N LEU A 47 -8.36 10.69 6.87
CA LEU A 47 -9.79 10.50 6.66
C LEU A 47 -10.26 11.10 5.33
N SER A 48 -9.42 11.90 4.67
CA SER A 48 -9.67 12.39 3.32
C SER A 48 -9.00 11.45 2.32
N PRO A 49 -9.77 10.72 1.48
CA PRO A 49 -9.18 9.91 0.43
C PRO A 49 -8.30 10.77 -0.46
N SER A 50 -7.03 10.41 -0.57
CA SER A 50 -6.06 11.11 -1.40
C SER A 50 -4.94 10.20 -1.91
N GLY A 51 -4.41 10.53 -3.09
CA GLY A 51 -3.39 9.75 -3.78
C GLY A 51 -3.74 8.26 -3.89
N LEU A 52 -2.90 7.39 -3.34
CA LEU A 52 -3.05 5.92 -3.44
C LEU A 52 -4.28 5.39 -2.69
N THR A 53 -4.79 6.09 -1.67
CA THR A 53 -5.99 5.66 -0.92
C THR A 53 -7.27 5.77 -1.76
N ARG A 54 -7.26 6.57 -2.84
CA ARG A 54 -8.34 6.63 -3.84
C ARG A 54 -8.39 5.37 -4.72
N ILE A 55 -7.25 4.69 -4.91
CA ILE A 55 -7.19 3.43 -5.67
C ILE A 55 -7.70 2.28 -4.81
N THR A 56 -7.20 2.17 -3.57
CA THR A 56 -7.64 1.18 -2.58
C THR A 56 -7.46 1.73 -1.17
N ARG A 57 -8.32 1.32 -0.24
CA ARG A 57 -8.22 1.60 1.21
C ARG A 57 -6.97 1.04 1.88
N HIS A 58 -6.36 0.03 1.25
CA HIS A 58 -5.24 -0.72 1.82
C HIS A 58 -3.98 -0.61 0.95
N PRO A 59 -3.53 0.61 0.59
CA PRO A 59 -2.43 0.80 -0.36
C PRO A 59 -1.08 0.34 0.20
N LEU A 60 -0.98 0.14 1.52
CA LEU A 60 0.23 -0.34 2.18
C LEU A 60 0.37 -1.87 2.10
N ILE A 61 -0.70 -2.62 2.39
CA ILE A 61 -0.66 -4.08 2.56
C ILE A 61 -1.12 -4.82 1.30
N LEU A 62 -2.13 -4.34 0.57
CA LEU A 62 -2.60 -5.07 -0.62
C LEU A 62 -1.56 -5.25 -1.75
N PRO A 63 -0.53 -4.40 -1.92
CA PRO A 63 0.54 -4.70 -2.86
C PRO A 63 1.30 -6.01 -2.56
N VAL A 64 1.20 -6.56 -1.35
CA VAL A 64 1.72 -7.90 -1.01
C VAL A 64 1.12 -8.99 -1.90
N VAL A 65 -0.09 -8.81 -2.43
CA VAL A 65 -0.75 -9.79 -3.30
C VAL A 65 -0.03 -9.97 -4.65
N PRO A 66 0.14 -8.93 -5.49
CA PRO A 66 0.95 -9.06 -6.70
C PRO A 66 2.42 -9.34 -6.39
N TRP A 67 2.97 -8.84 -5.27
CA TRP A 67 4.35 -9.16 -4.85
C TRP A 67 4.52 -10.66 -4.56
N GLY A 68 3.60 -11.28 -3.82
CA GLY A 68 3.65 -12.71 -3.51
C GLY A 68 3.48 -13.58 -4.75
N GLY A 69 2.56 -13.22 -5.65
CA GLY A 69 2.42 -13.91 -6.94
C GLY A 69 3.70 -13.84 -7.79
N ALA A 70 4.34 -12.67 -7.85
CA ALA A 70 5.60 -12.50 -8.56
C ALA A 70 6.75 -13.27 -7.91
N ASN A 71 6.87 -13.22 -6.58
CA ASN A 71 7.96 -13.88 -5.84
C ASN A 71 7.85 -15.40 -5.85
N ALA A 72 6.64 -15.95 -5.85
CA ALA A 72 6.45 -17.39 -6.02
C ALA A 72 7.13 -17.92 -7.30
N LEU A 73 7.10 -17.12 -8.38
CA LEU A 73 7.75 -17.45 -9.65
C LEU A 73 9.25 -17.10 -9.63
N LEU A 74 9.63 -15.94 -9.08
CA LEU A 74 11.03 -15.50 -9.03
C LEU A 74 11.90 -16.41 -8.15
N ALA A 75 11.34 -16.99 -7.10
CA ALA A 75 12.05 -17.90 -6.19
C ALA A 75 12.28 -19.31 -6.78
N GLY A 76 11.76 -19.60 -7.98
CA GLY A 76 11.96 -20.87 -8.67
C GLY A 76 10.69 -21.67 -8.94
N GLY A 77 9.55 -21.26 -8.37
CA GLY A 77 8.26 -21.88 -8.67
C GLY A 77 8.08 -23.28 -8.10
N HIS A 78 8.73 -23.60 -6.98
CA HIS A 78 8.53 -24.86 -6.28
C HIS A 78 7.27 -24.80 -5.40
N ALA A 79 6.77 -25.96 -4.96
CA ALA A 79 5.59 -26.02 -4.08
C ALA A 79 5.78 -25.23 -2.77
N ALA A 80 7.00 -25.20 -2.24
CA ALA A 80 7.34 -24.41 -1.04
C ALA A 80 7.23 -22.90 -1.30
N ASP A 81 7.73 -22.41 -2.45
CA ASP A 81 7.66 -21.00 -2.83
C ASP A 81 6.20 -20.54 -2.99
N TYR A 82 5.38 -21.33 -3.69
CA TYR A 82 3.95 -21.04 -3.82
C TYR A 82 3.26 -21.02 -2.46
N THR A 83 3.54 -22.00 -1.59
CA THR A 83 2.92 -22.08 -0.27
C THR A 83 3.26 -20.85 0.58
N LEU A 84 4.52 -20.45 0.58
CA LEU A 84 4.98 -19.29 1.34
C LEU A 84 4.38 -18.00 0.79
N PHE A 85 4.63 -17.69 -0.49
CA PHE A 85 4.32 -16.37 -1.03
C PHE A 85 2.82 -16.18 -1.32
N LEU A 86 2.11 -17.22 -1.78
CA LEU A 86 0.66 -17.15 -1.92
C LEU A 86 -0.04 -17.22 -0.56
N GLY A 87 0.56 -17.93 0.42
CA GLY A 87 0.11 -17.88 1.81
C GLY A 87 0.17 -16.47 2.39
N LEU A 88 1.27 -15.74 2.16
CA LEU A 88 1.42 -14.33 2.54
C LEU A 88 0.42 -13.42 1.80
N ALA A 89 0.20 -13.66 0.51
CA ALA A 89 -0.82 -12.92 -0.26
C ALA A 89 -2.24 -13.15 0.30
N ALA A 90 -2.59 -14.40 0.61
CA ALA A 90 -3.88 -14.72 1.22
C ALA A 90 -4.01 -14.10 2.63
N TYR A 91 -2.94 -14.15 3.42
CA TYR A 91 -2.89 -13.48 4.72
C TYR A 91 -3.09 -11.97 4.61
N ALA A 92 -2.47 -11.31 3.64
CA ALA A 92 -2.65 -9.87 3.39
C ALA A 92 -4.11 -9.53 3.07
N ILE A 93 -4.77 -10.30 2.20
CA ILE A 93 -6.19 -10.14 1.85
C ILE A 93 -7.06 -10.32 3.11
N ALA A 94 -6.87 -11.42 3.84
CA ALA A 94 -7.64 -11.73 5.04
C ALA A 94 -7.43 -10.68 6.14
N GLY A 95 -6.21 -10.20 6.33
CA GLY A 95 -5.86 -9.15 7.28
C GLY A 95 -6.53 -7.83 6.96
N CYS A 96 -6.47 -7.37 5.71
CA CYS A 96 -7.16 -6.16 5.26
C CYS A 96 -8.68 -6.28 5.44
N TYR A 97 -9.25 -7.46 5.13
CA TYR A 97 -10.68 -7.70 5.30
C TYR A 97 -11.09 -7.70 6.79
N ALA A 98 -10.31 -8.35 7.65
CA ALA A 98 -10.55 -8.35 9.09
C ALA A 98 -10.44 -6.94 9.70
N GLN A 99 -9.52 -6.11 9.20
CA GLN A 99 -9.42 -4.71 9.59
C GLN A 99 -10.69 -3.93 9.21
N ASP A 100 -11.20 -4.11 8.00
CA ASP A 100 -12.46 -3.49 7.56
C ASP A 100 -13.64 -3.93 8.43
N LEU A 101 -13.76 -5.23 8.72
CA LEU A 101 -14.82 -5.76 9.58
C LEU A 101 -14.75 -5.17 10.99
N ARG A 102 -13.56 -5.08 11.58
CA ARG A 102 -13.36 -4.48 12.90
C ARG A 102 -13.85 -3.04 12.91
N VAL A 103 -13.48 -2.26 11.89
CA VAL A 103 -13.86 -0.84 11.79
C VAL A 103 -15.35 -0.66 11.55
N VAL A 104 -15.97 -1.48 10.70
CA VAL A 104 -17.42 -1.44 10.48
C VAL A 104 -18.16 -1.79 11.77
N ALA A 105 -17.65 -2.73 12.57
CA ALA A 105 -18.26 -3.14 13.83
C ALA A 105 -18.06 -2.14 14.98
N SER A 106 -16.88 -1.51 15.08
CA SER A 106 -16.55 -0.65 16.22
C SER A 106 -16.68 0.85 15.93
N ASN A 107 -16.74 1.26 14.66
CA ASN A 107 -16.56 2.64 14.20
C ASN A 107 -15.31 3.33 14.80
N GLN A 108 -14.27 2.53 15.08
CA GLN A 108 -13.02 3.00 15.68
C GLN A 108 -11.79 2.50 14.93
N VAL A 109 -10.82 3.39 14.80
CA VAL A 109 -9.47 3.13 14.31
C VAL A 109 -8.46 3.53 15.39
N GLY A 110 -7.16 3.35 15.15
CA GLY A 110 -6.10 3.58 16.15
C GLY A 110 -5.94 5.01 16.67
N THR A 111 -6.89 5.90 16.39
CA THR A 111 -6.88 7.35 16.66
C THR A 111 -8.31 7.87 16.83
N VAL A 112 -8.50 8.86 17.70
CA VAL A 112 -9.81 9.51 17.93
C VAL A 112 -10.05 10.53 16.82
N PHE A 113 -11.25 10.51 16.24
CA PHE A 113 -11.63 11.34 15.11
C PHE A 113 -13.03 11.91 15.25
N ASP A 114 -13.33 12.91 14.42
CA ASP A 114 -14.65 13.54 14.36
C ASP A 114 -15.71 12.54 13.90
N GLU A 115 -16.91 12.63 14.48
CA GLU A 115 -18.01 11.71 14.17
C GLU A 115 -18.37 11.74 12.68
N GLY A 116 -18.55 10.56 12.07
CA GLY A 116 -18.95 10.42 10.66
C GLY A 116 -17.82 10.54 9.62
N ALA A 117 -16.63 11.01 9.99
CA ALA A 117 -15.52 11.14 9.04
C ALA A 117 -15.03 9.79 8.50
N LEU A 118 -14.99 8.77 9.37
CA LEU A 118 -14.60 7.40 8.98
C LEU A 118 -15.62 6.74 8.04
N GLY A 119 -16.91 6.98 8.27
CA GLY A 119 -17.98 6.51 7.38
C GLY A 119 -17.89 7.13 5.99
N THR A 120 -17.57 8.43 5.92
CA THR A 120 -17.31 9.14 4.66
C THR A 120 -16.12 8.54 3.92
N PHE A 121 -14.99 8.33 4.62
CA PHE A 121 -13.82 7.67 4.04
C PHE A 121 -14.16 6.30 3.44
N TYR A 122 -14.88 5.46 4.20
CA TYR A 122 -15.30 4.12 3.75
C TYR A 122 -16.26 4.17 2.56
N ARG A 123 -17.17 5.14 2.55
CA ARG A 123 -18.12 5.36 1.44
C ARG A 123 -17.39 5.80 0.18
N ASP A 124 -16.29 6.50 0.27
CA ASP A 124 -15.63 7.11 -0.88
C ASP A 124 -14.47 6.25 -1.43
N THR A 125 -14.08 5.19 -0.71
CA THR A 125 -12.95 4.32 -1.06
C THR A 125 -13.34 2.83 -1.16
N SER A 126 -12.47 1.97 -1.69
CA SER A 126 -12.77 0.54 -1.88
C SER A 126 -11.67 -0.36 -1.35
N PHE A 127 -12.04 -1.56 -0.89
CA PHE A 127 -11.07 -2.64 -0.67
C PHE A 127 -10.38 -3.04 -1.98
N LEU A 128 -11.17 -3.36 -3.00
CA LEU A 128 -10.64 -3.78 -4.30
C LEU A 128 -10.02 -2.58 -5.04
N PRO A 129 -8.77 -2.71 -5.54
CA PRO A 129 -8.12 -1.66 -6.33
C PRO A 129 -9.00 -1.20 -7.50
N PHE A 130 -9.02 0.11 -7.75
CA PHE A 130 -9.75 0.78 -8.83
C PHE A 130 -11.28 0.67 -8.80
N ARG A 131 -11.87 -0.12 -7.89
CA ARG A 131 -13.32 -0.28 -7.84
C ARG A 131 -14.05 1.02 -7.48
N ALA A 132 -13.52 1.85 -6.58
CA ALA A 132 -14.12 3.14 -6.26
C ALA A 132 -14.13 4.10 -7.48
N ILE A 133 -13.11 3.99 -8.34
CA ILE A 133 -13.00 4.74 -9.58
C ILE A 133 -14.00 4.23 -10.61
N ALA A 134 -14.09 2.90 -10.78
CA ALA A 134 -15.06 2.27 -11.69
C ALA A 134 -16.52 2.59 -11.30
N GLU A 135 -16.79 2.75 -10.00
CA GLU A 135 -18.10 3.14 -9.46
C GLU A 135 -18.33 4.67 -9.47
N GLY A 136 -17.39 5.48 -9.98
CA GLY A 136 -17.52 6.93 -10.07
C GLY A 136 -17.42 7.68 -8.74
N ARG A 137 -17.01 7.00 -7.66
CA ARG A 137 -16.78 7.60 -6.33
C ARG A 137 -15.44 8.35 -6.25
N GLN A 138 -14.53 8.04 -7.18
CA GLN A 138 -13.19 8.60 -7.30
C GLN A 138 -12.83 8.83 -8.77
N SER A 139 -11.85 9.69 -9.05
CA SER A 139 -11.36 9.98 -10.40
C SER A 139 -9.90 9.56 -10.60
N LEU A 140 -9.57 9.05 -11.80
CA LEU A 140 -8.18 8.83 -12.20
C LEU A 140 -7.38 10.13 -12.33
N GLU A 141 -8.06 11.23 -12.65
CA GLU A 141 -7.42 12.54 -12.75
C GLU A 141 -6.90 13.02 -11.39
N ASP A 142 -7.70 12.86 -10.34
CA ASP A 142 -7.32 13.22 -8.97
C ASP A 142 -6.19 12.32 -8.48
N VAL A 143 -6.26 11.02 -8.77
CA VAL A 143 -5.15 10.08 -8.50
C VAL A 143 -3.87 10.55 -9.17
N ALA A 144 -3.91 10.85 -10.47
CA ALA A 144 -2.71 11.28 -11.20
C ALA A 144 -2.15 12.61 -10.66
N ARG A 145 -2.98 13.49 -10.12
CA ARG A 145 -2.53 14.77 -9.54
C ARG A 145 -1.92 14.62 -8.15
N GLU A 146 -2.43 13.69 -7.35
CA GLU A 146 -2.09 13.56 -5.93
C GLU A 146 -1.10 12.42 -5.64
N VAL A 147 -0.89 11.51 -6.58
CA VAL A 147 0.07 10.41 -6.42
C VAL A 147 1.47 10.98 -6.18
N PRO A 148 2.16 10.54 -5.10
CA PRO A 148 3.48 11.03 -4.78
C PRO A 148 4.52 10.38 -5.71
N PHE A 149 4.63 10.86 -6.96
CA PHE A 149 5.52 10.29 -7.98
C PHE A 149 6.99 10.22 -7.53
N ALA A 150 7.46 11.21 -6.78
CA ALA A 150 8.80 11.17 -6.21
C ALA A 150 8.98 9.98 -5.24
N ALA A 151 8.00 9.73 -4.37
CA ALA A 151 8.02 8.60 -3.45
C ALA A 151 7.86 7.26 -4.18
N LEU A 152 7.07 7.20 -5.26
CA LEU A 152 7.00 6.03 -6.13
C LEU A 152 8.34 5.76 -6.83
N GLY A 153 9.00 6.79 -7.35
CA GLY A 153 10.31 6.65 -7.99
C GLY A 153 11.38 6.15 -7.01
N VAL A 154 11.47 6.76 -5.82
CA VAL A 154 12.34 6.28 -4.75
C VAL A 154 11.96 4.86 -4.32
N GLY A 155 10.67 4.60 -4.15
CA GLY A 155 10.15 3.28 -3.78
C GLY A 155 10.46 2.21 -4.82
N LEU A 156 10.49 2.55 -6.11
CA LEU A 156 10.85 1.61 -7.18
C LEU A 156 12.33 1.25 -7.14
N VAL A 157 13.21 2.24 -6.91
CA VAL A 157 14.65 2.01 -6.76
C VAL A 157 14.93 1.18 -5.51
N LEU A 158 14.35 1.55 -4.37
CA LEU A 158 14.52 0.82 -3.11
C LEU A 158 13.92 -0.58 -3.20
N GLY A 159 12.69 -0.71 -3.71
CA GLY A 159 11.99 -1.97 -3.87
C GLY A 159 12.75 -2.91 -4.80
N GLY A 160 13.23 -2.42 -5.96
CA GLY A 160 14.07 -3.21 -6.85
C GLY A 160 15.40 -3.62 -6.20
N THR A 161 16.02 -2.75 -5.41
CA THR A 161 17.26 -3.07 -4.68
C THR A 161 17.03 -4.16 -3.62
N ILE A 162 15.95 -4.05 -2.86
CA ILE A 162 15.57 -5.03 -1.83
C ILE A 162 15.23 -6.36 -2.51
N GLU A 163 14.38 -6.33 -3.52
CA GLU A 163 13.98 -7.52 -4.30
C GLU A 163 15.20 -8.23 -4.86
N TRP A 164 16.14 -7.47 -5.43
CA TRP A 164 17.39 -8.00 -5.95
C TRP A 164 18.22 -8.68 -4.86
N ALA A 165 18.46 -7.98 -3.75
CA ALA A 165 19.22 -8.54 -2.63
C ALA A 165 18.55 -9.78 -2.03
N THR A 166 17.22 -9.82 -1.99
CA THR A 166 16.47 -11.00 -1.53
C THR A 166 16.66 -12.17 -2.48
N LEU A 167 16.57 -11.99 -3.80
CA LEU A 167 16.77 -13.08 -4.76
C LEU A 167 18.22 -13.59 -4.77
N GLN A 168 19.20 -12.68 -4.63
CA GLN A 168 20.60 -13.04 -4.41
C GLN A 168 20.75 -13.97 -3.21
N TRP A 169 20.17 -13.58 -2.09
CA TRP A 169 20.28 -14.33 -0.85
C TRP A 169 19.48 -15.63 -0.85
N TRP A 170 18.29 -15.64 -1.45
CA TRP A 170 17.35 -16.75 -1.40
C TRP A 170 17.69 -17.88 -2.37
N ILE A 171 17.96 -17.54 -3.64
CA ILE A 171 18.22 -18.53 -4.71
C ILE A 171 19.59 -18.39 -5.36
N GLY A 172 20.44 -17.47 -4.92
CA GLY A 172 21.75 -17.27 -5.53
C GLY A 172 21.66 -16.82 -6.99
N ALA A 173 20.73 -15.91 -7.31
CA ALA A 173 20.64 -15.35 -8.66
C ALA A 173 22.00 -14.73 -9.09
N ASP A 174 22.30 -14.61 -10.39
CA ASP A 174 23.60 -14.06 -10.85
C ASP A 174 23.48 -12.66 -11.49
N GLY A 175 22.27 -12.25 -11.90
CA GLY A 175 21.96 -10.90 -12.40
C GLY A 175 20.46 -10.58 -12.25
N PRO A 176 20.04 -9.29 -12.23
CA PRO A 176 18.64 -8.92 -12.06
C PRO A 176 17.80 -9.64 -13.12
N PRO A 177 16.77 -10.41 -12.72
CA PRO A 177 15.97 -11.16 -13.68
C PRO A 177 15.38 -10.18 -14.68
N GLY A 178 15.62 -10.45 -15.97
CA GLY A 178 15.41 -9.50 -17.07
C GLY A 178 14.17 -8.62 -16.89
N LEU A 179 14.38 -7.30 -17.02
CA LEU A 179 13.30 -6.31 -17.13
C LEU A 179 12.31 -6.75 -18.22
#